data_AF-A3ILY1-F1
#
_entry.id   AF-A3ILY1-F1
#
_cell.length_a   1.000
_cell.length_b   1.000
_cell.length_c   1.000
_cell.angle_alpha   90.00
_cell.angle_beta   90.00
_cell.angle_gamma   90.00
#
_symmetry.space_group_name_H-M   'P 1'
#
loop_
_entity.id
_entity.type
_entity.pdbx_description
1 polymer ?
#
loop_
_entity_poly.entity_id
_entity_poly.type
_entity_poly.pdbx_seq_one_letter_code
_entity_poly.pdbx_strand_id
1 'polypeptide(L)'
;MNNIDIDKDYYAWTQEQAELLRTKQINNIDWQNLADEIEEMGRSEKRQLESSLQVLIMYLLKWQFQPNLRSRSWQLTIQEQRL
;
A
#
# COMPACT_ATOMS: atom_id res chain seq x y z
N MET A 1 -23.07 17.97 -10.70
CA MET A 1 -21.92 17.05 -10.78
C MET A 1 -22.06 16.11 -9.60
N ASN A 2 -22.13 14.79 -9.85
CA ASN A 2 -22.13 13.80 -8.78
C ASN A 2 -20.71 13.77 -8.22
N ASN A 3 -20.50 14.36 -7.05
CA ASN A 3 -19.22 14.28 -6.37
C ASN A 3 -19.15 12.87 -5.78
N ILE A 4 -18.35 11.98 -6.39
CA ILE A 4 -18.09 10.67 -5.79
C ILE A 4 -17.35 10.94 -4.48
N ASP A 5 -17.83 10.34 -3.41
CA ASP A 5 -17.27 10.53 -2.08
C ASP A 5 -16.15 9.51 -1.86
N ILE A 6 -14.94 9.99 -1.57
CA ILE A 6 -13.76 9.16 -1.32
C ILE A 6 -14.02 8.12 -0.22
N ASP A 7 -14.83 8.47 0.80
CA ASP A 7 -15.15 7.60 1.93
C ASP A 7 -16.14 6.49 1.56
N LYS A 8 -16.89 6.64 0.46
CA LYS A 8 -17.91 5.68 0.02
C LYS A 8 -17.43 4.74 -1.07
N ASP A 9 -16.64 5.28 -2.00
CA ASP A 9 -16.09 4.51 -3.11
C ASP A 9 -14.76 5.12 -3.58
N TYR A 10 -13.70 4.79 -2.84
CA TYR A 10 -12.33 5.20 -3.13
C TYR A 10 -11.88 4.83 -4.55
N TYR A 11 -12.26 3.64 -5.04
CA TYR A 11 -11.86 3.21 -6.38
C TYR A 11 -12.54 4.06 -7.45
N ALA A 12 -13.85 4.29 -7.36
CA ALA A 12 -14.55 5.14 -8.31
C ALA A 12 -14.05 6.59 -8.24
N TRP A 13 -13.76 7.11 -7.05
CA TRP A 13 -13.20 8.44 -6.85
C TRP A 13 -11.83 8.60 -7.53
N THR A 14 -10.89 7.66 -7.32
CA THR A 14 -9.56 7.73 -7.97
C THR A 14 -9.65 7.69 -9.50
N GLN A 15 -10.57 6.90 -10.06
CA GLN A 15 -10.79 6.87 -11.52
C GLN A 15 -11.37 8.19 -12.04
N GLU A 16 -12.32 8.79 -11.31
CA GLU A 16 -12.88 10.10 -11.67
C GLU A 16 -11.81 11.19 -11.65
N GLN A 17 -11.01 11.29 -10.58
CA GLN A 17 -9.94 12.30 -10.49
C GLN A 17 -8.88 12.10 -11.59
N ALA A 18 -8.52 10.86 -11.92
CA ALA A 18 -7.61 10.56 -13.02
C ALA A 18 -8.17 11.01 -14.38
N GLU A 19 -9.47 10.83 -14.62
CA GLU A 19 -10.12 11.28 -15.86
C GLU A 19 -10.22 12.80 -15.95
N LEU A 20 -10.51 13.49 -14.84
CA LEU A 20 -10.51 14.94 -14.76
C LEU A 20 -9.12 15.53 -15.06
N LEU A 21 -8.05 14.90 -14.56
CA LEU A 21 -6.66 15.26 -14.88
C LEU A 21 -6.35 15.06 -16.37
N ARG A 22 -6.71 13.90 -16.95
CA ARG A 22 -6.47 13.60 -18.38
C ARG A 22 -7.21 14.56 -19.31
N THR A 23 -8.44 14.91 -18.96
CA THR A 23 -9.29 15.82 -19.73
C THR A 23 -9.03 17.30 -19.42
N LYS A 24 -8.05 17.60 -18.53
CA LYS A 24 -7.66 18.96 -18.11
C LYS A 24 -8.81 19.76 -17.49
N GLN A 25 -9.79 19.07 -16.89
CA GLN A 25 -10.93 19.68 -16.20
C GLN A 25 -10.56 20.08 -14.77
N ILE A 26 -9.54 20.93 -14.64
CA ILE A 26 -8.91 21.33 -13.38
C ILE A 26 -9.86 21.96 -12.34
N ASN A 27 -10.98 22.52 -12.79
CA ASN A 27 -11.97 23.17 -11.92
C ASN A 27 -12.83 22.17 -11.13
N ASN A 28 -12.85 20.91 -11.56
CA ASN A 28 -13.67 19.86 -10.95
C ASN A 28 -12.84 18.92 -10.07
N ILE A 29 -11.51 19.12 -10.01
CA ILE A 29 -10.61 18.27 -9.22
C ILE A 29 -10.77 18.59 -7.74
N ASP A 30 -10.86 17.53 -6.95
CA ASP A 30 -10.80 17.62 -5.49
C ASP A 30 -9.33 17.71 -5.04
N TRP A 31 -8.78 18.92 -5.11
CA TRP A 31 -7.36 19.17 -4.90
C TRP A 31 -6.87 18.83 -3.49
N GLN A 32 -7.72 18.96 -2.48
CA GLN A 32 -7.35 18.67 -1.09
C GLN A 32 -7.16 17.16 -0.91
N ASN A 33 -8.20 16.38 -1.25
CA ASN A 33 -8.15 14.93 -1.11
C ASN A 33 -7.10 14.32 -2.04
N LEU A 34 -6.87 14.88 -3.23
CA LEU A 34 -5.82 14.41 -4.15
C LEU A 34 -4.41 14.66 -3.60
N ALA A 35 -4.16 15.81 -2.95
CA ALA A 35 -2.87 16.10 -2.33
C ALA A 35 -2.62 15.17 -1.13
N ASP A 36 -3.62 15.01 -0.26
CA ASP A 36 -3.55 14.12 0.89
C ASP A 36 -3.30 12.67 0.44
N GLU A 37 -3.98 12.20 -0.62
CA GLU A 37 -3.76 10.87 -1.19
C GLU A 37 -2.33 10.69 -1.73
N ILE A 38 -1.79 11.68 -2.44
CA ILE A 38 -0.40 11.63 -2.94
C ILE A 38 0.60 11.54 -1.80
N GLU A 39 0.39 12.29 -0.71
CA GLU A 39 1.24 12.20 0.47
C GLU A 39 1.08 10.85 1.20
N GLU A 40 -0.15 10.34 1.26
CA GLU A 40 -0.45 9.06 1.91
C GLU A 40 0.09 7.86 1.14
N MET A 41 0.09 7.88 -0.20
CA MET A 41 0.70 6.83 -1.02
C MET A 41 2.19 6.65 -0.68
N GLY A 42 2.95 7.74 -0.49
CA GLY A 42 4.34 7.65 -0.03
C GLY A 42 4.48 7.08 1.39
N ARG A 43 3.52 7.39 2.27
CA ARG A 43 3.48 6.84 3.64
C ARG A 43 3.04 5.38 3.68
N SER A 44 2.16 4.94 2.79
CA SER A 44 1.65 3.56 2.73
C SER A 44 2.71 2.61 2.19
N GLU A 45 3.41 2.98 1.12
CA GLU A 45 4.55 2.21 0.60
C GLU A 45 5.66 2.06 1.65
N LYS A 46 6.00 3.14 2.36
CA LYS A 46 6.97 3.10 3.47
C LYS A 46 6.52 2.16 4.59
N ARG A 47 5.26 2.25 5.02
CA ARG A 47 4.70 1.37 6.06
C ARG A 47 4.68 -0.10 5.62
N GLN A 48 4.36 -0.36 4.36
CA GLN A 48 4.39 -1.71 3.80
C GLN A 48 5.82 -2.26 3.80
N LEU A 49 6.81 -1.47 3.39
CA LEU A 49 8.22 -1.85 3.46
C LEU A 49 8.67 -2.15 4.90
N GLU A 50 8.34 -1.26 5.85
CA GLU A 50 8.65 -1.47 7.27
C GLU A 50 8.02 -2.75 7.81
N SER A 51 6.74 -3.00 7.50
CA SER A 51 6.04 -4.23 7.88
C SER A 51 6.69 -5.48 7.28
N SER A 52 7.00 -5.45 5.97
CA SER A 52 7.65 -6.57 5.30
C SER A 52 9.02 -6.88 5.89
N LEU A 53 9.82 -5.85 6.18
CA LEU A 53 11.12 -6.00 6.83
C LEU A 53 10.99 -6.55 8.25
N GLN A 54 10.01 -6.09 9.03
CA GLN A 54 9.77 -6.60 10.37
C GLN A 54 9.45 -8.10 10.35
N VAL A 55 8.55 -8.53 9.45
CA VAL A 55 8.20 -9.94 9.29
C VAL A 55 9.41 -10.75 8.83
N LEU A 56 10.13 -10.26 7.83
CA LEU A 56 11.33 -10.94 7.31
C LEU A 56 12.39 -11.14 8.38
N ILE A 57 12.74 -10.09 9.14
CA ILE A 57 13.74 -10.16 10.22
C ILE A 57 13.28 -11.15 11.30
N MET A 58 12.02 -11.08 11.72
CA MET A 58 11.46 -12.02 12.71
C MET A 58 11.62 -13.48 12.26
N TYR A 59 11.27 -13.80 11.01
CA TYR A 59 11.37 -15.17 10.51
C TYR A 59 12.81 -15.61 10.27
N LEU A 60 13.72 -14.71 9.86
CA LEU A 60 15.15 -15.02 9.77
C LEU A 60 15.76 -15.33 11.15
N LEU A 61 15.38 -14.59 12.19
CA LEU A 61 15.81 -14.87 13.57
C LEU A 61 15.27 -16.22 14.05
N LYS A 62 13.98 -16.49 13.85
CA LYS A 62 13.39 -17.81 14.14
C LYS A 62 14.13 -18.92 13.38
N TRP A 63 14.45 -18.70 12.11
CA TRP A 63 15.18 -19.66 11.28
C TRP A 63 16.59 -19.95 11.83
N GLN A 64 17.31 -18.92 12.26
CA GLN A 64 18.66 -19.05 12.81
C GLN A 64 18.67 -19.74 14.16
N PHE A 65 17.79 -19.33 15.08
CA PHE A 65 17.86 -19.74 16.49
C PHE A 65 16.92 -20.89 16.86
N GLN A 66 15.98 -21.27 15.99
CA GLN A 66 15.03 -22.36 16.23
C GLN A 66 15.10 -23.42 15.11
N PRO A 67 16.25 -24.08 14.90
CA PRO A 67 16.45 -25.02 13.79
C PRO A 67 15.46 -26.20 13.81
N ASN A 68 15.05 -26.64 15.00
CA ASN A 68 14.11 -27.75 15.19
C ASN A 68 12.66 -27.40 14.82
N LEU A 69 12.33 -26.11 14.69
CA LEU A 69 10.99 -25.62 14.36
C LEU A 69 10.88 -25.12 12.91
N ARG A 70 11.96 -25.25 12.13
CA ARG A 70 11.96 -24.87 10.72
C ARG A 70 10.87 -25.64 9.99
N SER A 71 10.11 -24.92 9.21
CA SER A 71 9.01 -25.47 8.43
C SER A 71 9.00 -24.87 7.03
N ARG A 72 8.35 -25.57 6.11
CA ARG A 72 8.14 -25.08 4.75
C ARG A 72 7.38 -23.74 4.75
N SER A 73 6.43 -23.54 5.65
CA SER A 73 5.69 -22.28 5.75
C SER A 73 6.61 -21.11 6.12
N TRP A 74 7.55 -21.30 7.05
CA TRP A 74 8.51 -20.23 7.41
C TRP A 74 9.44 -19.88 6.25
N GLN A 75 9.91 -20.89 5.51
CA GLN A 75 10.72 -20.66 4.32
C GLN A 75 9.95 -19.88 3.26
N LEU A 76 8.69 -20.23 3.02
CA LEU A 76 7.82 -19.51 2.08
C LEU A 76 7.59 -18.07 2.54
N THR A 77 7.33 -17.82 3.84
CA THR A 77 7.22 -16.45 4.36
C THR A 77 8.51 -15.66 4.15
N ILE A 78 9.69 -16.26 4.36
CA ILE A 78 10.97 -15.57 4.10
C ILE A 78 11.14 -15.25 2.61
N GLN A 79 10.73 -16.15 1.71
CA GLN A 79 10.81 -15.92 0.26
C GLN A 79 9.83 -14.82 -0.18
N GLU A 80 8.59 -14.87 0.30
CA GLU A 80 7.55 -13.89 -0.02
C GLU A 80 7.96 -12.47 0.39
N GLN A 81 8.48 -12.30 1.62
CA GLN A 81 8.83 -10.97 2.13
C GLN A 81 10.15 -10.41 1.56
N ARG A 82 10.83 -11.15 0.67
CA ARG A 82 12.03 -10.70 -0.05
C ARG A 82 11.75 -10.23 -1.47
N LEU A 83 10.59 -10.56 -2.02
CA LEU A 83 10.11 -10.12 -3.33
C LEU A 83 9.44 -8.75 -3.20
#